data_AF-A0A7S3QK44-F1
#
_entry.id   AF-A0A7S3QK44-F1
#
_cell.length_a   1.000
_cell.length_b   1.000
_cell.length_c   1.000
_cell.angle_alpha   90.00
_cell.angle_beta   90.00
_cell.angle_gamma   90.00
#
_symmetry.space_group_name_H-M   'P 1'
#
loop_
_entity.id
_entity.type
_entity.pdbx_description
1 polymer ?
#
loop_
_entity_poly.entity_id
_entity_poly.type
_entity_poly.pdbx_seq_one_letter_code
_entity_poly.pdbx_strand_id
1 'polypeptide(L)'
;MSRFLLPADFLPNPKQSWAHSVCSKKELKDALEDSNITAIETDIVMGKDLIMMPIVSKQNEDDTTRKIDTTGAAGNGKVLVPVDTYSKNGGHDETVHSHAGPIMAHPPNTESDLSSKRFFQMSIADRSNSNTNSNTDKVTKKSDRQGRGRGRGRGRQYKHLKLDFKEPNAIDPVLDDLYHMLELHAHEFDKDMTIFLNADILPGPGKRYRPRTHMDSKIFIRKCLQFLNKEANCKKNIDMTSGNPARSCCAFSLGWQVDCRSLKGYTNEDIDAMRNLMIENELLECSRGIVLAVNARVLGKDPSVFDSILKDFPQIQLLVWTGNGEPPISLRLKSSIEKHFQSLGCLEKVGFDCQIATSFISGAFYDAAVTLIALPWNARQYFWHHFRGAIHIQKSRINHRRDA
;
A
#
# COMPACT_ATOMS: atom_id res chain seq x y z
N MET A 1 3.53 26.05 24.37
CA MET A 1 4.76 25.45 23.81
C MET A 1 4.63 25.42 22.29
N SER A 2 5.39 26.25 21.57
CA SER A 2 5.46 26.21 20.11
C SER A 2 6.18 24.93 19.72
N ARG A 3 5.43 23.84 19.45
CA ARG A 3 6.00 22.64 18.82
C ARG A 3 6.55 23.10 17.48
N PHE A 4 7.85 22.95 17.27
CA PHE A 4 8.52 23.31 16.02
C PHE A 4 7.78 22.63 14.86
N LEU A 5 6.97 23.40 14.13
CA LEU A 5 6.30 22.92 12.93
C LEU A 5 7.39 22.55 11.93
N LEU A 6 7.54 21.25 11.71
CA LEU A 6 8.48 20.73 10.74
C LEU A 6 8.05 21.17 9.33
N PRO A 7 8.97 21.63 8.48
CA PRO A 7 8.64 22.01 7.10
C PRO A 7 8.03 20.81 6.35
N ALA A 8 7.18 21.09 5.36
CA ALA A 8 6.43 20.09 4.59
C ALA A 8 7.31 19.16 3.72
N ASP A 9 8.63 19.32 3.76
CA ASP A 9 9.60 18.71 2.84
C ASP A 9 9.90 17.22 3.11
N PHE A 10 9.21 16.60 4.08
CA PHE A 10 9.51 15.22 4.47
C PHE A 10 8.77 14.17 3.65
N LEU A 11 7.54 14.45 3.22
CA LEU A 11 6.85 13.56 2.31
C LEU A 11 7.47 13.65 0.92
N PRO A 12 7.49 12.55 0.14
CA PRO A 12 7.94 12.63 -1.23
C PRO A 12 7.06 13.57 -2.04
N ASN A 13 7.59 14.04 -3.17
CA ASN A 13 6.84 14.90 -4.08
C ASN A 13 5.50 14.22 -4.46
N PRO A 14 4.34 14.87 -4.37
CA PRO A 14 3.07 14.19 -4.66
C PRO A 14 2.90 13.76 -6.13
N LYS A 15 3.73 14.28 -7.05
CA LYS A 15 3.75 13.89 -8.47
C LYS A 15 4.58 12.62 -8.67
N GLN A 16 4.13 11.53 -8.06
CA GLN A 16 4.73 10.20 -8.22
C GLN A 16 4.15 9.49 -9.44
N SER A 17 4.94 8.60 -10.06
CA SER A 17 4.47 7.60 -10.99
C SER A 17 4.43 6.24 -10.30
N TRP A 18 3.25 5.63 -10.28
CA TRP A 18 2.96 4.45 -9.48
C TRP A 18 2.87 3.20 -10.35
N ALA A 19 3.42 2.10 -9.85
CA ALA A 19 3.02 0.75 -10.26
C ALA A 19 1.99 0.24 -9.24
N HIS A 20 0.78 -0.07 -9.70
CA HIS A 20 -0.34 -0.46 -8.84
C HIS A 20 -0.51 -1.97 -8.73
N SER A 21 -1.09 -2.40 -7.62
CA SER A 21 -1.45 -3.80 -7.34
C SER A 21 -0.34 -4.77 -7.72
N VAL A 22 0.90 -4.44 -7.38
CA VAL A 22 2.09 -5.24 -7.69
C VAL A 22 2.11 -6.49 -6.79
N CYS A 23 1.41 -7.53 -7.24
CA CYS A 23 1.05 -8.69 -6.43
C CYS A 23 1.80 -9.97 -6.84
N SER A 24 2.74 -9.90 -7.78
CA SER A 24 3.54 -11.05 -8.22
C SER A 24 5.03 -10.75 -8.31
N LYS A 25 5.88 -11.78 -8.21
CA LYS A 25 7.34 -11.66 -8.33
C LYS A 25 7.73 -10.98 -9.65
N LYS A 26 7.03 -11.30 -10.74
CA LYS A 26 7.26 -10.71 -12.07
C LYS A 26 6.92 -9.22 -12.08
N GLU A 27 5.72 -8.83 -11.64
CA GLU A 27 5.31 -7.43 -11.62
C GLU A 27 6.23 -6.59 -10.75
N LEU A 28 6.67 -7.13 -9.60
CA LEU A 28 7.62 -6.43 -8.73
C LEU A 28 8.96 -6.21 -9.42
N LYS A 29 9.48 -7.24 -10.10
CA LYS A 29 10.72 -7.12 -10.86
C LYS A 29 10.60 -6.06 -11.96
N ASP A 30 9.54 -6.12 -12.76
CA ASP A 30 9.29 -5.16 -13.85
C ASP A 30 9.19 -3.73 -13.29
N ALA A 31 8.44 -3.53 -12.20
CA ALA A 31 8.30 -2.24 -11.55
C ALA A 31 9.63 -1.73 -10.94
N LEU A 32 10.47 -2.62 -10.40
CA LEU A 32 11.78 -2.26 -9.86
C LEU A 32 12.79 -1.86 -10.95
N GLU A 33 12.65 -2.39 -12.17
CA GLU A 33 13.53 -2.14 -13.32
C GLU A 33 13.11 -0.90 -14.13
N ASP A 34 11.81 -0.54 -14.14
CA ASP A 34 11.31 0.63 -14.86
C ASP A 34 11.77 1.96 -14.21
N SER A 35 12.56 2.77 -14.92
CA SER A 35 13.03 4.07 -14.42
C SER A 35 11.96 5.15 -14.33
N ASN A 36 10.80 4.97 -14.96
CA ASN A 36 9.71 5.93 -14.91
C ASN A 36 8.85 5.76 -13.66
N ILE A 37 8.84 4.57 -13.07
CA ILE A 37 8.11 4.29 -11.83
C ILE A 37 8.91 4.82 -10.64
N THR A 38 8.29 5.65 -9.81
CA THR A 38 8.91 6.22 -8.61
C THR A 38 8.31 5.66 -7.32
N ALA A 39 7.15 5.01 -7.40
CA ALA A 39 6.51 4.37 -6.25
C ALA A 39 5.81 3.06 -6.64
N ILE A 40 5.75 2.11 -5.70
CA ILE A 40 5.15 0.79 -5.86
C ILE A 40 4.08 0.62 -4.80
N GLU A 41 2.86 0.31 -5.24
CA GLU A 41 1.73 -0.04 -4.39
C GLU A 41 1.43 -1.54 -4.50
N THR A 42 1.15 -2.16 -3.36
CA THR A 42 0.77 -3.58 -3.29
C THR A 42 -0.39 -3.78 -2.31
N ASP A 43 -1.32 -4.62 -2.72
CA ASP A 43 -2.43 -5.07 -1.87
C ASP A 43 -1.97 -6.20 -0.95
N ILE A 44 -2.44 -6.19 0.29
CA ILE A 44 -2.00 -7.12 1.32
C ILE A 44 -3.19 -7.83 1.95
N VAL A 45 -3.12 -9.16 1.94
CA VAL A 45 -4.06 -10.08 2.59
C VAL A 45 -3.28 -11.22 3.25
N MET A 46 -3.92 -11.97 4.14
CA MET A 46 -3.45 -13.27 4.56
C MET A 46 -3.69 -14.28 3.44
N GLY A 47 -2.67 -15.09 3.13
CA GLY A 47 -2.86 -16.24 2.27
C GLY A 47 -3.90 -17.19 2.87
N LYS A 48 -4.56 -17.99 2.04
CA LYS A 48 -5.26 -19.16 2.61
C LYS A 48 -4.20 -20.15 3.06
N ASP A 49 -4.45 -20.82 4.18
CA ASP A 49 -3.68 -22.02 4.51
C ASP A 49 -3.83 -22.92 3.28
N LEU A 50 -2.72 -23.17 2.59
CA LEU A 50 -2.66 -24.31 1.72
C LEU A 50 -2.86 -25.48 2.69
N ILE A 51 -4.10 -25.97 2.78
CA ILE A 51 -4.37 -27.28 3.32
C ILE A 51 -3.41 -28.14 2.53
N MET A 52 -2.31 -28.56 3.16
CA MET A 52 -1.39 -29.48 2.53
C MET A 52 -2.27 -30.68 2.24
N MET A 53 -2.64 -30.82 0.96
CA MET A 53 -3.17 -32.08 0.47
C MET A 53 -2.14 -33.08 0.96
N PRO A 54 -2.54 -34.07 1.79
CA PRO A 54 -1.60 -35.05 2.29
C PRO A 54 -0.83 -35.49 1.07
N ILE A 55 0.49 -35.30 1.10
CA ILE A 55 1.35 -35.84 0.07
C ILE A 55 1.04 -37.32 0.16
N VAL A 56 0.19 -37.80 -0.76
CA VAL A 56 -0.01 -39.22 -0.95
C VAL A 56 1.35 -39.62 -1.46
N SER A 57 2.22 -40.02 -0.53
CA SER A 57 3.37 -40.79 -0.84
C SER A 57 2.79 -41.93 -1.65
N LYS A 58 3.01 -41.89 -2.96
CA LYS A 58 2.97 -43.11 -3.74
C LYS A 58 4.05 -43.96 -3.09
N GLN A 59 3.63 -44.75 -2.10
CA GLN A 59 4.37 -45.93 -1.73
C GLN A 59 4.45 -46.69 -3.04
N ASN A 60 5.64 -46.67 -3.63
CA ASN A 60 6.01 -47.67 -4.60
C ASN A 60 5.93 -48.99 -3.84
N GLU A 61 4.79 -49.67 -3.92
CA GLU A 61 4.75 -51.12 -3.89
C GLU A 61 5.47 -51.61 -5.15
N ASP A 62 6.80 -51.52 -5.14
CA ASP A 62 7.65 -52.38 -5.95
C ASP A 62 8.45 -53.23 -4.96
N ASP A 63 7.75 -54.22 -4.43
CA ASP A 63 8.34 -55.33 -3.73
C ASP A 63 9.04 -56.25 -4.75
N THR A 64 10.37 -56.23 -4.67
CA THR A 64 11.31 -57.29 -5.00
C THR A 64 10.95 -58.33 -6.09
N THR A 65 11.50 -58.15 -7.28
CA THR A 65 12.32 -59.22 -7.89
C THR A 65 13.40 -58.64 -8.80
N ARG A 66 14.55 -58.28 -8.20
CA ARG A 66 15.80 -58.06 -8.95
C ARG A 66 16.53 -59.40 -9.12
N LYS A 67 16.56 -59.91 -10.35
CA LYS A 67 17.77 -60.54 -10.90
C LYS A 67 18.60 -59.44 -11.58
N ILE A 68 19.88 -59.51 -11.32
CA ILE A 68 20.96 -58.67 -11.84
C ILE A 68 21.05 -58.86 -13.35
N ASP A 69 21.16 -57.78 -14.12
CA ASP A 69 22.11 -57.72 -15.22
C ASP A 69 22.45 -56.30 -15.66
N THR A 70 23.71 -56.17 -16.06
CA THR A 70 24.50 -54.97 -16.36
C THR A 70 24.24 -54.35 -17.73
N THR A 71 24.66 -53.08 -17.85
CA THR A 71 24.99 -52.27 -19.05
C THR A 71 23.94 -51.28 -19.57
N GLY A 72 24.37 -50.02 -19.81
CA GLY A 72 23.74 -49.14 -20.82
C GLY A 72 23.35 -47.71 -20.43
N ALA A 73 24.26 -46.76 -20.68
CA ALA A 73 24.11 -45.39 -21.21
C ALA A 73 22.84 -44.51 -20.99
N ALA A 74 23.13 -43.25 -20.59
CA ALA A 74 22.61 -41.94 -21.04
C ALA A 74 21.11 -41.58 -20.95
N GLY A 75 20.82 -40.46 -20.28
CA GLY A 75 19.54 -39.76 -20.43
C GLY A 75 19.38 -38.51 -19.55
N ASN A 76 19.38 -37.33 -20.17
CA ASN A 76 19.07 -36.02 -19.59
C ASN A 76 17.63 -35.96 -19.03
N GLY A 77 17.45 -35.34 -17.86
CA GLY A 77 16.14 -35.00 -17.32
C GLY A 77 16.21 -33.79 -16.39
N LYS A 78 15.88 -32.61 -16.92
CA LYS A 78 15.84 -31.33 -16.22
C LYS A 78 14.55 -31.27 -15.39
N VAL A 79 14.65 -31.43 -14.08
CA VAL A 79 13.54 -31.26 -13.13
C VAL A 79 13.60 -29.83 -12.58
N LEU A 80 12.57 -29.04 -12.86
CA LEU A 80 12.31 -27.75 -12.23
C LEU A 80 11.72 -27.99 -10.84
N VAL A 81 12.42 -27.56 -9.80
CA VAL A 81 11.97 -27.57 -8.40
C VAL A 81 11.84 -26.11 -7.94
N PRO A 82 10.75 -25.69 -7.28
CA PRO A 82 10.68 -24.36 -6.68
C PRO A 82 11.64 -24.30 -5.49
N VAL A 83 12.66 -23.46 -5.62
CA VAL A 83 13.62 -23.11 -4.56
C VAL A 83 12.99 -22.00 -3.73
N ASP A 84 12.72 -22.29 -2.46
CA ASP A 84 12.73 -21.31 -1.37
C ASP A 84 13.00 -22.07 -0.04
N THR A 85 14.24 -22.49 0.19
CA THR A 85 14.76 -22.82 1.53
C THR A 85 16.19 -22.29 1.69
N TYR A 86 16.32 -21.21 2.46
CA TYR A 86 17.58 -20.87 3.10
C TYR A 86 17.64 -21.63 4.44
N SER A 87 18.22 -22.81 4.42
CA SER A 87 18.87 -23.41 5.58
C SER A 87 20.22 -23.95 5.11
N LYS A 88 21.29 -23.23 5.45
CA LYS A 88 22.65 -23.76 5.36
C LYS A 88 22.95 -24.43 6.70
N ASN A 89 22.95 -25.76 6.66
CA ASN A 89 23.44 -26.70 7.66
C ASN A 89 22.45 -27.14 8.74
N GLY A 90 22.18 -28.44 8.75
CA GLY A 90 21.56 -29.16 9.87
C GLY A 90 20.31 -29.91 9.44
N GLY A 91 20.46 -31.20 9.12
CA GLY A 91 19.34 -32.10 8.88
C GLY A 91 18.56 -32.32 10.17
N HIS A 92 17.46 -31.59 10.32
CA HIS A 92 16.33 -32.03 11.12
C HIS A 92 15.08 -31.86 10.26
N ASP A 93 14.33 -32.96 10.19
CA ASP A 93 13.06 -33.09 9.51
C ASP A 93 12.02 -32.27 10.26
N GLU A 94 12.07 -30.95 10.11
CA GLU A 94 10.96 -30.07 10.43
C GLU A 94 9.94 -30.24 9.33
N THR A 95 8.84 -30.94 9.64
CA THR A 95 7.57 -30.75 8.96
C THR A 95 7.21 -29.27 9.04
N VAL A 96 7.63 -28.51 8.03
CA VAL A 96 7.36 -27.08 7.89
C VAL A 96 5.85 -26.92 7.73
N HIS A 97 5.16 -26.68 8.84
CA HIS A 97 3.82 -26.13 8.80
C HIS A 97 3.94 -24.76 8.14
N SER A 98 3.64 -24.68 6.85
CA SER A 98 3.50 -23.39 6.16
C SER A 98 2.21 -22.75 6.67
N HIS A 99 2.25 -22.16 7.86
CA HIS A 99 1.18 -21.26 8.29
C HIS A 99 0.97 -20.24 7.19
N ALA A 100 -0.29 -20.02 6.83
CA ALA A 100 -0.68 -18.94 5.93
C ALA A 100 0.00 -17.64 6.35
N GLY A 101 1.03 -17.26 5.62
CA GLY A 101 1.69 -15.98 5.79
C GLY A 101 0.92 -14.88 5.05
N PRO A 102 1.17 -13.61 5.39
CA PRO A 102 0.74 -12.51 4.54
C PRO A 102 1.38 -12.59 3.15
N ILE A 103 0.57 -12.29 2.15
CA ILE A 103 0.94 -12.30 0.74
C ILE A 103 0.53 -11.00 0.06
N MET A 104 1.20 -10.70 -1.05
CA MET A 104 0.86 -9.59 -1.92
C MET A 104 -0.26 -10.02 -2.86
N ALA A 105 -1.51 -9.68 -2.56
CA ALA A 105 -2.66 -10.06 -3.38
C ALA A 105 -3.85 -9.11 -3.19
N HIS A 106 -4.56 -8.83 -4.29
CA HIS A 106 -5.80 -8.07 -4.28
C HIS A 106 -7.01 -8.98 -4.07
N PRO A 107 -7.90 -8.72 -3.09
CA PRO A 107 -9.13 -9.47 -2.91
C PRO A 107 -9.97 -9.57 -4.19
N PRO A 108 -10.67 -10.70 -4.46
CA PRO A 108 -10.81 -11.86 -3.59
C PRO A 108 -9.66 -12.87 -3.69
N ASN A 109 -8.57 -12.52 -4.41
CA ASN A 109 -7.44 -13.42 -4.53
C ASN A 109 -6.77 -13.58 -3.16
N THR A 110 -6.44 -14.84 -2.85
CA THR A 110 -5.82 -15.27 -1.59
C THR A 110 -4.62 -16.16 -1.86
N GLU A 111 -4.07 -16.04 -3.06
CA GLU A 111 -2.93 -16.78 -3.58
C GLU A 111 -2.02 -15.77 -4.29
N SER A 112 -0.72 -15.93 -4.12
CA SER A 112 0.31 -15.13 -4.78
C SER A 112 1.64 -15.88 -4.70
N ASP A 113 2.49 -15.70 -5.70
CA ASP A 113 3.87 -16.19 -5.68
C ASP A 113 4.82 -15.27 -4.88
N LEU A 114 4.27 -14.20 -4.29
CA LEU A 114 5.00 -13.13 -3.62
C LEU A 114 4.50 -12.94 -2.17
N SER A 115 5.24 -13.53 -1.22
CA SER A 115 5.05 -13.25 0.21
C SER A 115 5.55 -11.86 0.59
N SER A 116 5.10 -11.33 1.72
CA SER A 116 5.61 -10.06 2.27
C SER A 116 7.12 -10.06 2.51
N LYS A 117 7.64 -11.11 3.15
CA LYS A 117 9.08 -11.27 3.36
C LYS A 117 9.84 -11.20 2.04
N ARG A 118 9.36 -11.89 0.99
CA ARG A 118 10.00 -11.87 -0.32
C ARG A 118 9.89 -10.51 -1.01
N PHE A 119 8.74 -9.86 -0.91
CA PHE A 119 8.52 -8.50 -1.42
C PHE A 119 9.54 -7.52 -0.84
N PHE A 120 9.75 -7.52 0.49
CA PHE A 120 10.72 -6.63 1.12
C PHE A 120 12.18 -6.99 0.76
N GLN A 121 12.52 -8.27 0.69
CA GLN A 121 13.85 -8.70 0.22
C GLN A 121 14.16 -8.16 -1.19
N MET A 122 13.23 -8.30 -2.13
CA MET A 122 13.44 -7.82 -3.50
C MET A 122 13.44 -6.28 -3.58
N SER A 123 12.59 -5.62 -2.79
CA SER A 123 12.44 -4.17 -2.84
C SER A 123 13.60 -3.43 -2.17
N ILE A 124 14.14 -3.99 -1.07
CA ILE A 124 15.14 -3.38 -0.19
C ILE A 124 16.53 -4.00 -0.40
N ALA A 125 16.66 -5.33 -0.34
CA ALA A 125 17.97 -6.01 -0.26
C ALA A 125 18.70 -6.14 -1.61
N ASP A 126 18.00 -6.39 -2.73
CA ASP A 126 18.67 -6.59 -4.05
C ASP A 126 19.43 -5.35 -4.55
N ARG A 127 19.30 -4.21 -3.86
CA ARG A 127 19.96 -2.95 -4.21
C ARG A 127 21.36 -2.83 -3.61
N SER A 128 21.62 -3.41 -2.43
CA SER A 128 22.92 -3.30 -1.76
C SER A 128 24.05 -3.97 -2.53
N ASN A 129 23.76 -5.11 -3.14
CA ASN A 129 24.70 -5.89 -3.94
C ASN A 129 25.14 -5.19 -5.23
N SER A 130 24.40 -4.18 -5.70
CA SER A 130 24.76 -3.45 -6.93
C SER A 130 25.90 -2.43 -6.74
N ASN A 131 26.11 -1.94 -5.50
CA ASN A 131 27.14 -0.92 -5.23
C ASN A 131 28.56 -1.50 -5.09
N THR A 132 28.71 -2.73 -4.60
CA THR A 132 30.02 -3.34 -4.30
C THR A 132 30.82 -3.72 -5.56
N ASN A 133 30.17 -4.07 -6.66
CA ASN A 133 30.86 -4.52 -7.88
C ASN A 133 31.39 -3.39 -8.79
N SER A 134 31.17 -2.12 -8.47
CA SER A 134 31.57 -1.00 -9.34
C SER A 134 33.01 -0.50 -9.15
N ASN A 135 33.74 -1.00 -8.14
CA ASN A 135 35.08 -0.51 -7.79
C ASN A 135 36.24 -1.31 -8.39
N THR A 136 36.04 -2.53 -8.88
CA THR A 136 37.13 -3.36 -9.43
C THR A 136 37.55 -3.00 -10.85
N ASP A 137 36.72 -2.28 -11.63
CA ASP A 137 37.01 -1.97 -13.04
C ASP A 137 37.73 -0.64 -13.30
N LYS A 138 38.09 0.12 -12.25
CA LYS A 138 38.72 1.45 -12.41
C LYS A 138 40.26 1.44 -12.44
N VAL A 139 40.92 0.29 -12.35
CA VAL A 139 42.39 0.26 -12.17
C VAL A 139 43.21 0.29 -13.48
N THR A 140 42.62 0.08 -14.66
CA THR A 140 43.43 -0.14 -15.90
C THR A 140 43.35 0.91 -17.00
N LYS A 141 42.78 2.11 -16.81
CA LYS A 141 42.79 3.16 -17.86
C LYS A 141 43.33 4.51 -17.38
N LYS A 142 44.65 4.57 -17.17
CA LYS A 142 45.46 5.80 -17.23
C LYS A 142 45.94 5.99 -18.67
N SER A 143 45.24 6.81 -19.45
CA SER A 143 45.84 7.66 -20.49
C SER A 143 44.76 8.50 -21.17
N ASP A 144 44.99 9.80 -21.13
CA ASP A 144 44.53 10.81 -22.08
C ASP A 144 43.04 10.89 -22.40
N ARG A 145 42.36 11.82 -21.72
CA ARG A 145 41.50 12.82 -22.39
C ARG A 145 40.95 13.84 -21.38
N GLN A 146 41.45 15.07 -21.51
CA GLN A 146 40.75 16.27 -21.07
C GLN A 146 39.51 16.45 -21.95
N GLY A 147 38.33 16.45 -21.35
CA GLY A 147 37.10 16.88 -22.00
C GLY A 147 35.93 15.94 -21.78
N ARG A 148 34.82 16.56 -21.36
CA ARG A 148 33.44 16.06 -21.33
C ARG A 148 32.96 15.48 -20.00
N GLY A 149 31.97 16.22 -19.47
CA GLY A 149 30.98 15.91 -18.46
C GLY A 149 31.17 14.63 -17.69
N ARG A 150 31.46 14.78 -16.38
CA ARG A 150 31.24 13.73 -15.38
C ARG A 150 29.77 13.32 -15.43
N GLY A 151 29.45 12.34 -16.28
CA GLY A 151 28.22 11.59 -16.21
C GLY A 151 28.24 10.89 -14.87
N ARG A 152 27.63 11.51 -13.86
CA ARG A 152 27.28 10.85 -12.61
C ARG A 152 26.52 9.59 -13.04
N GLY A 153 27.13 8.42 -12.83
CA GLY A 153 26.47 7.15 -13.05
C GLY A 153 25.12 7.25 -12.37
N ARG A 154 24.04 7.08 -13.15
CA ARG A 154 22.68 7.16 -12.64
C ARG A 154 22.51 6.01 -11.66
N GLY A 155 22.80 6.28 -10.39
CA GLY A 155 22.47 5.38 -9.29
C GLY A 155 20.99 5.06 -9.39
N ARG A 156 20.65 3.78 -9.20
CA ARG A 156 19.26 3.32 -9.24
C ARG A 156 18.46 4.09 -8.19
N GLN A 157 17.45 4.85 -8.61
CA GLN A 157 16.64 5.65 -7.70
C GLN A 157 15.85 4.75 -6.74
N TYR A 158 15.76 5.14 -5.47
CA TYR A 158 14.87 4.51 -4.50
C TYR A 158 13.42 4.71 -4.92
N LYS A 159 12.61 3.68 -4.70
CA LYS A 159 11.17 3.71 -4.99
C LYS A 159 10.43 3.74 -3.67
N HIS A 160 9.44 4.61 -3.55
CA HIS A 160 8.56 4.59 -2.39
C HIS A 160 7.70 3.33 -2.42
N LEU A 161 7.34 2.81 -1.25
CA LEU A 161 6.50 1.61 -1.13
C LEU A 161 5.19 2.00 -0.46
N LYS A 162 4.06 1.49 -0.95
CA LYS A 162 2.74 1.67 -0.32
C LYS A 162 2.13 0.31 -0.04
N LEU A 163 1.96 0.03 1.24
CA LEU A 163 1.45 -1.23 1.78
C LEU A 163 -0.06 -1.07 2.01
N ASP A 164 -0.87 -1.54 1.07
CA ASP A 164 -2.32 -1.36 1.07
C ASP A 164 -3.02 -2.54 1.77
N PHE A 165 -3.25 -2.39 3.08
CA PHE A 165 -3.82 -3.44 3.92
C PHE A 165 -5.32 -3.59 3.67
N LYS A 166 -5.73 -4.77 3.22
CA LYS A 166 -7.14 -5.08 2.97
C LYS A 166 -7.84 -5.77 4.14
N GLU A 167 -7.07 -6.25 5.12
CA GLU A 167 -7.62 -6.93 6.29
C GLU A 167 -6.75 -6.78 7.56
N PRO A 168 -7.36 -6.79 8.77
CA PRO A 168 -6.63 -6.54 10.02
C PRO A 168 -5.61 -7.62 10.43
N ASN A 169 -5.81 -8.86 9.98
CA ASN A 169 -4.98 -10.00 10.38
C ASN A 169 -3.60 -9.98 9.69
N ALA A 170 -3.50 -9.36 8.52
CA ALA A 170 -2.23 -9.23 7.81
C ALA A 170 -1.30 -8.14 8.38
N ILE A 171 -1.79 -7.26 9.24
CA ILE A 171 -1.02 -6.09 9.70
C ILE A 171 0.22 -6.50 10.48
N ASP A 172 0.06 -7.24 11.59
CA ASP A 172 1.18 -7.60 12.46
C ASP A 172 2.27 -8.40 11.72
N PRO A 173 1.97 -9.50 11.01
CA PRO A 173 3.03 -10.30 10.38
C PRO A 173 3.75 -9.53 9.27
N VAL A 174 3.09 -8.64 8.53
CA VAL A 174 3.77 -7.78 7.55
C VAL A 174 4.66 -6.74 8.22
N LEU A 175 4.18 -6.11 9.30
CA LEU A 175 4.98 -5.12 10.01
C LEU A 175 6.18 -5.76 10.72
N ASP A 176 6.08 -7.01 11.17
CA ASP A 176 7.21 -7.77 11.69
C ASP A 176 8.23 -8.11 10.60
N ASP A 177 7.78 -8.58 9.43
CA ASP A 177 8.65 -8.79 8.26
C ASP A 177 9.35 -7.49 7.84
N LEU A 178 8.61 -6.38 7.80
CA LEU A 178 9.17 -5.07 7.48
C LEU A 178 10.21 -4.65 8.52
N TYR A 179 9.87 -4.76 9.81
CA TYR A 179 10.76 -4.41 10.92
C TYR A 179 12.09 -5.17 10.80
N HIS A 180 12.02 -6.48 10.56
CA HIS A 180 13.22 -7.32 10.39
C HIS A 180 14.08 -6.86 9.20
N MET A 181 13.45 -6.50 8.08
CA MET A 181 14.16 -6.00 6.90
C MET A 181 14.77 -4.62 7.14
N LEU A 182 14.08 -3.73 7.85
CA LEU A 182 14.63 -2.42 8.24
C LEU A 182 15.82 -2.57 9.20
N GLU A 183 15.77 -3.54 10.12
CA GLU A 183 16.84 -3.84 11.07
C GLU A 183 18.08 -4.38 10.36
N LEU A 184 17.91 -5.36 9.46
CA LEU A 184 19.01 -5.94 8.67
C LEU A 184 19.70 -4.92 7.75
N HIS A 185 18.93 -3.97 7.20
CA HIS A 185 19.39 -3.01 6.19
C HIS A 185 19.42 -1.57 6.72
N ALA A 186 19.51 -1.37 8.04
CA ALA A 186 19.38 -0.05 8.69
C ALA A 186 20.36 1.00 8.14
N HIS A 187 21.56 0.59 7.74
CA HIS A 187 22.61 1.45 7.20
C HIS A 187 22.43 1.78 5.71
N GLU A 188 21.62 1.00 4.99
CA GLU A 188 21.35 1.15 3.56
C GLU A 188 20.05 1.90 3.29
N PHE A 189 19.22 2.04 4.32
CA PHE A 189 17.94 2.68 4.19
C PHE A 189 18.14 4.18 3.93
N ASP A 190 17.96 4.57 2.68
CA ASP A 190 18.07 5.95 2.27
C ASP A 190 16.98 6.78 2.96
N LYS A 191 17.38 7.93 3.49
CA LYS A 191 16.48 9.00 3.95
C LYS A 191 15.47 9.42 2.87
N ASP A 192 15.72 9.10 1.62
CA ASP A 192 14.89 9.44 0.47
C ASP A 192 13.78 8.40 0.20
N MET A 193 13.80 7.20 0.80
CA MET A 193 12.70 6.24 0.67
C MET A 193 11.60 6.50 1.71
N THR A 194 10.34 6.26 1.32
CA THR A 194 9.19 6.35 2.22
C THR A 194 8.33 5.11 2.07
N ILE A 195 7.92 4.55 3.21
CA ILE A 195 6.98 3.43 3.27
C ILE A 195 5.63 3.94 3.76
N PHE A 196 4.62 3.91 2.90
CA PHE A 196 3.27 4.31 3.24
C PHE A 196 2.51 3.13 3.84
N LEU A 197 2.05 3.29 5.08
CA LEU A 197 1.11 2.40 5.74
C LEU A 197 -0.31 2.80 5.30
N ASN A 198 -0.92 2.04 4.38
CA ASN A 198 -2.14 2.42 3.70
C ASN A 198 -3.35 1.56 4.07
N ALA A 199 -4.50 2.21 4.30
CA ALA A 199 -5.80 1.55 4.38
C ALA A 199 -6.96 2.54 4.26
N ASP A 200 -8.10 2.04 3.76
CA ASP A 200 -9.39 2.72 3.82
C ASP A 200 -10.08 2.45 5.17
N ILE A 201 -9.83 3.32 6.14
CA ILE A 201 -10.17 3.08 7.55
C ILE A 201 -11.45 3.77 8.03
N LEU A 202 -11.93 4.80 7.31
CA LEU A 202 -13.14 5.52 7.66
C LEU A 202 -14.25 5.31 6.62
N PRO A 203 -15.53 5.32 7.00
CA PRO A 203 -16.61 5.28 6.03
C PRO A 203 -16.75 6.65 5.35
N GLY A 204 -16.85 6.67 4.03
CA GLY A 204 -17.02 7.89 3.23
C GLY A 204 -18.31 7.90 2.42
N PRO A 205 -18.40 8.80 1.42
CA PRO A 205 -19.56 8.94 0.55
C PRO A 205 -20.03 7.62 -0.07
N GLY A 206 -21.32 7.31 0.08
CA GLY A 206 -21.93 6.06 -0.38
C GLY A 206 -21.71 4.84 0.53
N LYS A 207 -20.87 4.96 1.58
CA LYS A 207 -20.59 3.92 2.56
C LYS A 207 -20.86 4.34 4.02
N ARG A 208 -21.14 5.62 4.30
CA ARG A 208 -21.43 6.19 5.64
C ARG A 208 -22.37 5.35 6.52
N TYR A 209 -23.36 4.71 5.91
CA TYR A 209 -24.39 3.95 6.64
C TYR A 209 -24.18 2.43 6.61
N ARG A 210 -23.02 1.95 6.14
CA ARG A 210 -22.67 0.54 6.23
C ARG A 210 -22.08 0.26 7.61
N PRO A 211 -22.58 -0.74 8.33
CA PRO A 211 -22.24 -0.94 9.73
C PRO A 211 -20.81 -1.42 9.98
N ARG A 212 -20.06 -1.80 8.94
CA ARG A 212 -18.69 -2.28 9.07
C ARG A 212 -17.85 -1.81 7.90
N THR A 213 -16.73 -1.17 8.22
CA THR A 213 -15.59 -1.07 7.32
C THR A 213 -14.90 -2.44 7.26
N HIS A 214 -14.13 -2.67 6.19
CA HIS A 214 -13.30 -3.87 6.06
C HIS A 214 -12.08 -3.81 6.98
N MET A 215 -11.61 -2.59 7.26
CA MET A 215 -10.54 -2.27 8.18
C MET A 215 -11.07 -1.44 9.35
N ASP A 216 -10.93 -1.92 10.58
CA ASP A 216 -11.23 -1.14 11.78
C ASP A 216 -10.13 -0.11 12.01
N SER A 217 -10.50 1.18 12.07
CA SER A 217 -9.53 2.28 12.19
C SER A 217 -8.70 2.22 13.46
N LYS A 218 -9.31 1.82 14.60
CA LYS A 218 -8.61 1.75 15.88
C LYS A 218 -7.61 0.59 15.89
N ILE A 219 -7.99 -0.56 15.35
CA ILE A 219 -7.09 -1.71 15.23
C ILE A 219 -5.91 -1.36 14.32
N PHE A 220 -6.18 -0.77 13.15
CA PHE A 220 -5.13 -0.41 12.18
C PHE A 220 -4.13 0.58 12.76
N ILE A 221 -4.62 1.72 13.29
CA ILE A 221 -3.77 2.77 13.85
C ILE A 221 -2.96 2.26 15.04
N ARG A 222 -3.59 1.55 15.99
CA ARG A 222 -2.89 0.99 17.15
C ARG A 222 -1.72 0.10 16.75
N LYS A 223 -1.93 -0.82 15.81
CA LYS A 223 -0.88 -1.76 15.35
C LYS A 223 0.25 -1.01 14.63
N CYS A 224 -0.08 -0.05 13.76
CA CYS A 224 0.93 0.78 13.10
C CYS A 224 1.75 1.60 14.10
N LEU A 225 1.11 2.23 15.10
CA LEU A 225 1.82 2.97 16.15
C LEU A 225 2.73 2.08 16.99
N GLN A 226 2.32 0.85 17.32
CA GLN A 226 3.16 -0.12 18.02
C GLN A 226 4.43 -0.41 17.21
N PHE A 227 4.30 -0.61 15.89
CA PHE A 227 5.43 -0.79 14.99
C PHE A 227 6.33 0.46 14.92
N LEU A 228 5.78 1.67 14.75
CA LEU A 228 6.55 2.91 14.67
C LEU A 228 7.34 3.18 15.96
N ASN A 229 6.74 2.89 17.12
CA ASN A 229 7.42 3.00 18.41
C ASN A 229 8.57 1.99 18.53
N LYS A 230 8.38 0.76 18.06
CA LYS A 230 9.44 -0.27 17.99
C LYS A 230 10.59 0.20 17.09
N GLU A 231 10.29 0.69 15.88
CA GLU A 231 11.28 1.24 14.93
C GLU A 231 12.08 2.40 15.55
N ALA A 232 11.39 3.36 16.17
CA ALA A 232 12.02 4.54 16.76
C ALA A 232 12.98 4.17 17.91
N ASN A 233 12.62 3.19 18.74
CA ASN A 233 13.46 2.75 19.85
C ASN A 233 14.74 2.06 19.36
N CYS A 234 14.67 1.31 18.26
CA CYS A 234 15.86 0.65 17.73
C CYS A 234 16.83 1.61 17.07
N LYS A 235 16.34 2.67 16.42
CA LYS A 235 17.19 3.71 15.83
C LYS A 235 17.92 4.58 16.84
N LYS A 236 17.35 4.81 18.04
CA LYS A 236 18.02 5.57 19.12
C LYS A 236 19.37 4.97 19.53
N ASN A 237 19.55 3.67 19.35
CA ASN A 237 20.81 2.99 19.68
C ASN A 237 21.90 3.17 18.61
N ILE A 238 21.53 3.61 17.40
CA ILE A 238 22.46 3.68 16.25
C ILE A 238 23.04 5.09 16.09
N ASP A 239 22.24 6.14 16.30
CA ASP A 239 22.64 7.51 15.93
C ASP A 239 22.78 8.44 17.15
N MET A 240 23.69 8.09 18.08
CA MET A 240 24.10 9.03 19.14
C MET A 240 24.96 10.19 18.60
N THR A 241 25.45 10.11 17.36
CA THR A 241 26.43 11.04 16.81
C THR A 241 25.84 12.24 16.07
N SER A 242 24.65 12.12 15.46
CA SER A 242 24.10 13.21 14.63
C SER A 242 23.30 14.27 15.42
N GLY A 243 22.98 14.01 16.69
CA GLY A 243 22.18 14.89 17.54
C GLY A 243 20.73 15.09 17.04
N ASN A 244 20.33 14.45 15.95
CA ASN A 244 18.99 14.52 15.40
C ASN A 244 18.21 13.25 15.77
N PRO A 245 16.97 13.37 16.27
CA PRO A 245 16.15 12.20 16.54
C PRO A 245 15.91 11.46 15.21
N ALA A 246 16.35 10.21 15.16
CA ALA A 246 16.17 9.35 14.01
C ALA A 246 14.68 9.19 13.70
N ARG A 247 14.24 9.73 12.56
CA ARG A 247 12.83 9.71 12.18
C ARG A 247 12.44 8.35 11.59
N SER A 248 11.16 8.02 11.74
CA SER A 248 10.58 6.89 11.01
C SER A 248 10.68 7.13 9.51
N CYS A 249 10.96 6.07 8.77
CA CYS A 249 10.87 6.07 7.30
C CYS A 249 9.43 5.93 6.80
N CYS A 250 8.48 5.73 7.72
CA CYS A 250 7.11 5.42 7.39
C CYS A 250 6.22 6.67 7.46
N ALA A 251 5.28 6.75 6.53
CA ALA A 251 4.21 7.73 6.50
C ALA A 251 2.87 6.99 6.52
N PHE A 252 1.80 7.67 6.94
CA PHE A 252 0.46 7.12 6.78
C PHE A 252 -0.12 7.52 5.41
N SER A 253 -0.87 6.62 4.80
CA SER A 253 -1.74 6.93 3.65
C SER A 253 -3.16 6.49 4.00
N LEU A 254 -4.00 7.42 4.45
CA LEU A 254 -5.31 7.10 5.04
C LEU A 254 -6.43 7.50 4.09
N GLY A 255 -7.35 6.57 3.87
CA GLY A 255 -8.48 6.77 2.98
C GLY A 255 -9.83 6.60 3.65
N TRP A 256 -10.85 6.89 2.86
CA TRP A 256 -12.23 6.55 3.18
C TRP A 256 -12.69 5.43 2.26
N GLN A 257 -13.48 4.52 2.79
CA GLN A 257 -14.28 3.63 1.99
C GLN A 257 -15.34 4.44 1.24
N VAL A 258 -15.24 4.49 -0.08
CA VAL A 258 -16.16 5.25 -0.92
C VAL A 258 -16.92 4.35 -1.89
N ASP A 259 -18.08 4.83 -2.33
CA ASP A 259 -18.68 4.42 -3.58
C ASP A 259 -18.52 5.60 -4.55
N CYS A 260 -17.69 5.44 -5.58
CA CYS A 260 -17.45 6.51 -6.57
C CYS A 260 -18.73 6.95 -7.30
N ARG A 261 -19.78 6.11 -7.28
CA ARG A 261 -21.12 6.40 -7.82
C ARG A 261 -22.03 7.09 -6.80
N SER A 262 -21.53 7.44 -5.61
CA SER A 262 -22.32 8.26 -4.68
C SER A 262 -22.72 9.56 -5.38
N LEU A 263 -23.93 10.05 -5.17
CA LEU A 263 -24.29 11.41 -5.63
C LEU A 263 -23.80 12.50 -4.68
N LYS A 264 -23.36 12.12 -3.47
CA LYS A 264 -22.82 13.04 -2.47
C LYS A 264 -21.29 13.10 -2.57
N GLY A 265 -20.73 14.27 -2.27
CA GLY A 265 -19.29 14.44 -2.05
C GLY A 265 -18.90 14.10 -0.63
N TYR A 266 -17.62 14.33 -0.32
CA TYR A 266 -17.13 14.41 1.06
C TYR A 266 -17.87 15.53 1.80
N THR A 267 -18.02 15.41 3.12
CA THR A 267 -18.59 16.46 3.97
C THR A 267 -17.62 16.84 5.07
N ASN A 268 -17.88 17.96 5.76
CA ASN A 268 -17.06 18.39 6.90
C ASN A 268 -16.99 17.31 7.98
N GLU A 269 -18.06 16.53 8.20
CA GLU A 269 -18.05 15.43 9.17
C GLU A 269 -17.07 14.31 8.78
N ASP A 270 -16.91 14.03 7.47
CA ASP A 270 -15.93 13.05 7.00
C ASP A 270 -14.49 13.55 7.28
N ILE A 271 -14.25 14.85 7.10
CA ILE A 271 -12.95 15.50 7.31
C ILE A 271 -12.64 15.63 8.80
N ASP A 272 -13.62 16.01 9.62
CA ASP A 272 -13.50 16.10 11.08
C ASP A 272 -13.23 14.73 11.70
N ALA A 273 -13.86 13.66 11.19
CA ALA A 273 -13.57 12.31 11.64
C ALA A 273 -12.10 11.92 11.39
N MET A 274 -11.56 12.23 10.21
CA MET A 274 -10.14 11.97 9.89
C MET A 274 -9.22 12.86 10.74
N ARG A 275 -9.55 14.15 10.88
CA ARG A 275 -8.84 15.11 11.71
C ARG A 275 -8.75 14.65 13.17
N ASN A 276 -9.86 14.26 13.76
CA ASN A 276 -9.92 13.78 15.13
C ASN A 276 -9.07 12.53 15.30
N LEU A 277 -9.18 11.56 14.37
CA LEU A 277 -8.33 10.37 14.38
C LEU A 277 -6.84 10.70 14.32
N MET A 278 -6.43 11.68 13.50
CA MET A 278 -5.04 12.15 13.41
C MET A 278 -4.55 12.78 14.72
N ILE A 279 -5.36 13.67 15.31
CA ILE A 279 -5.03 14.40 16.54
C ILE A 279 -4.97 13.45 17.74
N GLU A 280 -6.01 12.64 17.94
CA GLU A 280 -6.15 11.72 19.08
C GLU A 280 -5.01 10.71 19.17
N ASN A 281 -4.40 10.38 18.02
CA ASN A 281 -3.32 9.40 17.92
C ASN A 281 -1.95 10.04 17.64
N GLU A 282 -1.86 11.37 17.67
CA GLU A 282 -0.64 12.14 17.41
C GLU A 282 0.12 11.70 16.14
N LEU A 283 -0.63 11.39 15.07
CA LEU A 283 -0.05 10.71 13.89
C LEU A 283 1.08 11.49 13.21
N LEU A 284 1.03 12.83 13.26
CA LEU A 284 2.06 13.71 12.69
C LEU A 284 3.35 13.74 13.52
N GLU A 285 3.29 13.38 14.80
CA GLU A 285 4.46 13.37 15.69
C GLU A 285 5.21 12.03 15.61
N CYS A 286 4.51 10.94 15.28
CA CYS A 286 5.06 9.59 15.28
C CYS A 286 5.41 9.05 13.88
N SER A 287 5.01 9.75 12.82
CA SER A 287 5.28 9.34 11.43
C SER A 287 6.00 10.44 10.65
N ARG A 288 6.46 10.10 9.45
CA ARG A 288 7.10 11.04 8.51
C ARG A 288 6.13 12.08 7.94
N GLY A 289 4.84 11.79 7.96
CA GLY A 289 3.78 12.62 7.39
C GLY A 289 2.55 11.77 7.06
N ILE A 290 1.52 12.44 6.53
CA ILE A 290 0.23 11.80 6.23
C ILE A 290 -0.21 12.19 4.83
N VAL A 291 -0.58 11.19 4.04
CA VAL A 291 -1.26 11.36 2.75
C VAL A 291 -2.72 10.97 2.94
N LEU A 292 -3.64 11.83 2.53
CA LEU A 292 -5.06 11.50 2.51
C LEU A 292 -5.45 11.01 1.11
N ALA A 293 -5.82 9.74 1.02
CA ALA A 293 -6.24 9.12 -0.23
C ALA A 293 -7.72 9.43 -0.50
N VAL A 294 -7.99 10.20 -1.57
CA VAL A 294 -9.32 10.71 -1.89
C VAL A 294 -9.74 10.33 -3.31
N ASN A 295 -10.96 9.83 -3.48
CA ASN A 295 -11.44 9.46 -4.80
C ASN A 295 -11.81 10.71 -5.61
N ALA A 296 -11.31 10.79 -6.84
CA ALA A 296 -11.42 11.95 -7.71
C ALA A 296 -12.87 12.37 -8.00
N ARG A 297 -13.77 11.40 -8.26
CA ARG A 297 -15.19 11.67 -8.56
C ARG A 297 -15.95 12.16 -7.35
N VAL A 298 -15.56 11.70 -6.17
CA VAL A 298 -16.17 12.11 -4.91
C VAL A 298 -15.68 13.49 -4.50
N LEU A 299 -14.37 13.72 -4.62
CA LEU A 299 -13.73 15.02 -4.35
C LEU A 299 -14.24 16.10 -5.29
N GLY A 300 -14.33 15.82 -6.58
CA GLY A 300 -14.70 16.81 -7.59
C GLY A 300 -16.12 17.37 -7.48
N LYS A 301 -16.95 16.84 -6.57
CA LYS A 301 -18.27 17.42 -6.25
C LYS A 301 -18.17 18.65 -5.37
N ASP A 302 -17.23 18.62 -4.42
CA ASP A 302 -16.96 19.74 -3.52
C ASP A 302 -15.54 19.58 -2.95
N PRO A 303 -14.51 20.14 -3.61
CA PRO A 303 -13.15 20.09 -3.11
C PRO A 303 -12.93 21.02 -1.91
N SER A 304 -13.82 21.98 -1.66
CA SER A 304 -13.65 23.02 -0.63
C SER A 304 -13.67 22.47 0.81
N VAL A 305 -14.26 21.29 1.02
CA VAL A 305 -14.26 20.62 2.34
C VAL A 305 -12.86 20.26 2.83
N PHE A 306 -11.86 20.19 1.94
CA PHE A 306 -10.46 19.92 2.30
C PHE A 306 -9.63 21.17 2.59
N ASP A 307 -10.18 22.38 2.39
CA ASP A 307 -9.42 23.63 2.49
C ASP A 307 -8.89 23.85 3.91
N SER A 308 -9.74 23.61 4.92
CA SER A 308 -9.39 23.79 6.33
C SER A 308 -8.31 22.80 6.77
N ILE A 309 -8.43 21.51 6.43
CA ILE A 309 -7.47 20.50 6.89
C ILE A 309 -6.08 20.69 6.25
N LEU A 310 -6.00 21.12 4.99
CA LEU A 310 -4.72 21.41 4.34
C LEU A 310 -4.03 22.67 4.89
N LYS A 311 -4.83 23.63 5.36
CA LYS A 311 -4.33 24.84 6.02
C LYS A 311 -3.88 24.55 7.45
N ASP A 312 -4.67 23.78 8.19
CA ASP A 312 -4.43 23.45 9.59
C ASP A 312 -3.23 22.51 9.76
N PHE A 313 -3.00 21.61 8.79
CA PHE A 313 -1.91 20.63 8.82
C PHE A 313 -1.00 20.75 7.60
N PRO A 314 0.03 21.61 7.63
CA PRO A 314 0.86 21.84 6.47
C PRO A 314 1.68 20.62 6.02
N GLN A 315 1.89 19.62 6.89
CA GLN A 315 2.63 18.40 6.59
C GLN A 315 1.80 17.29 5.90
N ILE A 316 0.51 17.51 5.66
CA ILE A 316 -0.30 16.52 4.92
C ILE A 316 -0.30 16.78 3.43
N GLN A 317 -0.51 15.73 2.65
CA GLN A 317 -0.74 15.77 1.21
C GLN A 317 -2.08 15.11 0.87
N LEU A 318 -2.63 15.43 -0.30
CA LEU A 318 -3.74 14.69 -0.90
C LEU A 318 -3.22 13.80 -2.03
N LEU A 319 -3.67 12.55 -2.08
CA LEU A 319 -3.54 11.69 -3.24
C LEU A 319 -4.92 11.49 -3.86
N VAL A 320 -5.18 12.14 -4.98
CA VAL A 320 -6.43 12.07 -5.72
C VAL A 320 -6.40 10.89 -6.67
N TRP A 321 -7.25 9.89 -6.46
CA TRP A 321 -7.19 8.61 -7.18
C TRP A 321 -8.50 8.21 -7.87
N THR A 322 -8.41 7.30 -8.85
CA THR A 322 -9.55 6.55 -9.41
C THR A 322 -9.35 5.06 -9.18
N GLY A 323 -10.39 4.36 -8.75
CA GLY A 323 -10.28 2.94 -8.37
C GLY A 323 -10.05 2.00 -9.55
N ASN A 324 -9.56 0.79 -9.24
CA ASN A 324 -9.48 -0.27 -10.23
C ASN A 324 -10.90 -0.61 -10.76
N GLY A 325 -11.04 -0.66 -12.08
CA GLY A 325 -12.34 -0.85 -12.75
C GLY A 325 -13.29 0.35 -12.72
N GLU A 326 -12.90 1.48 -12.11
CA GLU A 326 -13.67 2.72 -12.25
C GLU A 326 -13.50 3.29 -13.67
N PRO A 327 -14.55 3.85 -14.28
CA PRO A 327 -14.39 4.52 -15.56
C PRO A 327 -13.40 5.70 -15.45
N PRO A 328 -12.63 6.00 -16.51
CA PRO A 328 -11.76 7.17 -16.53
C PRO A 328 -12.51 8.49 -16.28
N ILE A 329 -11.92 9.41 -15.52
CA ILE A 329 -12.47 10.74 -15.29
C ILE A 329 -12.18 11.66 -16.47
N SER A 330 -13.02 12.69 -16.67
CA SER A 330 -12.74 13.71 -17.67
C SER A 330 -11.54 14.57 -17.28
N LEU A 331 -10.78 15.04 -18.28
CA LEU A 331 -9.71 16.03 -18.07
C LEU A 331 -10.27 17.30 -17.41
N ARG A 332 -11.52 17.68 -17.76
CA ARG A 332 -12.21 18.82 -17.14
C ARG A 332 -12.37 18.65 -15.63
N LEU A 333 -12.75 17.46 -15.16
CA LEU A 333 -12.87 17.19 -13.72
C LEU A 333 -11.51 17.34 -13.02
N LYS A 334 -10.46 16.70 -13.56
CA LYS A 334 -9.09 16.84 -13.04
C LYS A 334 -8.65 18.30 -12.99
N SER A 335 -8.79 19.04 -14.09
CA SER A 335 -8.41 20.46 -14.16
C SER A 335 -9.22 21.34 -13.21
N SER A 336 -10.49 21.00 -12.95
CA SER A 336 -11.31 21.71 -11.96
C SER A 336 -10.75 21.53 -10.55
N ILE A 337 -10.36 20.31 -10.19
CA ILE A 337 -9.73 20.00 -8.89
C ILE A 337 -8.37 20.71 -8.78
N GLU A 338 -7.53 20.64 -9.82
CA GLU A 338 -6.23 21.33 -9.85
C GLU A 338 -6.40 22.85 -9.68
N LYS A 339 -7.33 23.46 -10.41
CA LYS A 339 -7.60 24.90 -10.34
C LYS A 339 -8.03 25.32 -8.94
N HIS A 340 -8.85 24.50 -8.26
CA HIS A 340 -9.27 24.76 -6.88
C HIS A 340 -8.06 24.84 -5.96
N PHE A 341 -7.25 23.79 -5.88
CA PHE A 341 -6.09 23.77 -4.97
C PHE A 341 -4.96 24.73 -5.41
N GLN A 342 -4.86 25.03 -6.70
CA GLN A 342 -3.97 26.09 -7.19
C GLN A 342 -4.39 27.46 -6.67
N SER A 343 -5.70 27.74 -6.59
CA SER A 343 -6.21 29.02 -6.07
C SER A 343 -5.96 29.21 -4.57
N LEU A 344 -5.80 28.10 -3.84
CA LEU A 344 -5.43 28.09 -2.42
C LEU A 344 -3.91 28.11 -2.18
N GLY A 345 -3.11 28.00 -3.24
CA GLY A 345 -1.65 27.91 -3.15
C GLY A 345 -1.16 26.61 -2.49
N CYS A 346 -1.89 25.51 -2.67
CA CYS A 346 -1.54 24.20 -2.11
C CYS A 346 -1.50 23.07 -3.16
N LEU A 347 -1.48 23.39 -4.46
CA LEU A 347 -1.42 22.39 -5.55
C LEU A 347 -0.18 21.49 -5.43
N GLU A 348 0.92 22.01 -4.90
CA GLU A 348 2.15 21.26 -4.64
C GLU A 348 2.01 20.16 -3.60
N LYS A 349 0.87 20.09 -2.90
CA LYS A 349 0.51 19.02 -1.95
C LYS A 349 -0.47 18.01 -2.53
N VAL A 350 -0.90 18.18 -3.78
CA VAL A 350 -1.94 17.36 -4.41
C VAL A 350 -1.33 16.50 -5.51
N GLY A 351 -1.33 15.20 -5.28
CA GLY A 351 -0.94 14.17 -6.24
C GLY A 351 -2.15 13.65 -6.99
N PHE A 352 -1.96 13.25 -8.25
CA PHE A 352 -3.02 12.65 -9.07
C PHE A 352 -2.59 11.28 -9.56
N ASP A 353 -3.39 10.29 -9.22
CA ASP A 353 -3.30 8.92 -9.67
C ASP A 353 -4.65 8.49 -10.28
N CYS A 354 -4.96 9.12 -11.42
CA CYS A 354 -6.28 9.03 -12.03
C CYS A 354 -6.16 8.45 -13.44
N GLN A 355 -7.07 7.55 -13.78
CA GLN A 355 -7.34 7.19 -15.16
C GLN A 355 -8.04 8.37 -15.83
N ILE A 356 -7.40 8.98 -16.82
CA ILE A 356 -7.95 10.12 -17.55
C ILE A 356 -8.49 9.64 -18.90
N ALA A 357 -9.71 10.05 -19.23
CA ALA A 357 -10.32 9.74 -20.52
C ALA A 357 -9.47 10.32 -21.67
N THR A 358 -9.28 9.54 -22.74
CA THR A 358 -8.43 9.91 -23.89
C THR A 358 -9.00 11.06 -24.71
N SER A 359 -10.32 11.28 -24.66
CA SER A 359 -11.00 12.38 -25.35
C SER A 359 -12.01 13.09 -24.46
N PHE A 360 -12.32 14.33 -24.83
CA PHE A 360 -13.35 15.13 -24.17
C PHE A 360 -14.73 14.45 -24.21
N ILE A 361 -15.13 13.90 -25.36
CA ILE A 361 -16.42 13.24 -25.55
C ILE A 361 -16.52 11.99 -24.67
N SER A 362 -15.48 11.14 -24.64
CA SER A 362 -15.46 9.97 -23.76
C SER A 362 -15.53 10.36 -22.29
N GLY A 363 -14.83 11.43 -21.87
CA GLY A 363 -14.89 11.90 -20.49
C GLY A 363 -16.30 12.35 -20.08
N ALA A 364 -16.95 13.16 -20.93
CA ALA A 364 -18.32 13.60 -20.69
C ALA A 364 -19.30 12.42 -20.66
N PHE A 365 -19.13 11.43 -21.54
CA PHE A 365 -19.93 10.22 -21.55
C PHE A 365 -19.76 9.42 -20.25
N TYR A 366 -18.53 9.19 -19.77
CA TYR A 366 -18.31 8.46 -18.53
C TYR A 366 -18.88 9.19 -17.31
N ASP A 367 -18.71 10.51 -17.24
CA ASP A 367 -19.27 11.31 -16.14
C ASP A 367 -20.82 11.23 -16.13
N ALA A 368 -21.45 11.30 -17.30
CA ALA A 368 -22.89 11.13 -17.45
C ALA A 368 -23.35 9.69 -17.12
N ALA A 369 -22.65 8.68 -17.63
CA ALA A 369 -22.98 7.27 -17.41
C ALA A 369 -22.89 6.88 -15.93
N VAL A 370 -21.84 7.30 -15.23
CA VAL A 370 -21.69 7.08 -13.79
C VAL A 370 -22.85 7.74 -13.03
N THR A 371 -23.24 8.95 -13.42
CA THR A 371 -24.37 9.67 -12.80
C THR A 371 -25.71 8.96 -13.06
N LEU A 372 -25.96 8.50 -14.28
CA LEU A 372 -27.19 7.78 -14.63
C LEU A 372 -27.29 6.43 -13.91
N ILE A 373 -26.21 5.65 -13.86
CA ILE A 373 -26.14 4.37 -13.13
C ILE A 373 -26.29 4.61 -11.62
N ALA A 374 -25.80 5.75 -11.12
CA ALA A 374 -25.93 6.12 -9.73
C ALA A 374 -27.39 6.36 -9.31
N LEU A 375 -28.28 6.82 -10.21
CA LEU A 375 -29.64 7.22 -9.82
C LEU A 375 -30.46 6.05 -9.20
N PRO A 376 -30.64 4.88 -9.85
CA PRO A 376 -31.37 3.77 -9.23
C PRO A 376 -30.69 3.26 -7.95
N TRP A 377 -29.36 3.26 -7.93
CA TRP A 377 -28.58 2.82 -6.77
C TRP A 377 -28.81 3.73 -5.55
N ASN A 378 -28.73 5.05 -5.74
CA ASN A 378 -28.95 6.03 -4.68
C ASN A 378 -30.42 6.06 -4.25
N ALA A 379 -31.37 5.91 -5.17
CA ALA A 379 -32.79 5.74 -4.83
C ALA A 379 -33.00 4.51 -3.93
N ARG A 380 -32.41 3.36 -4.28
CA ARG A 380 -32.47 2.13 -3.46
C ARG A 380 -31.87 2.34 -2.07
N GLN A 381 -30.71 2.99 -1.96
CA GLN A 381 -30.10 3.31 -0.66
C GLN A 381 -31.01 4.22 0.18
N TYR A 382 -31.57 5.26 -0.43
CA TYR A 382 -32.49 6.19 0.23
C TYR A 382 -33.72 5.47 0.81
N PHE A 383 -34.38 4.63 -0.01
CA PHE A 383 -35.52 3.82 0.43
C PHE A 383 -35.14 2.84 1.54
N TRP A 384 -33.99 2.16 1.42
CA TRP A 384 -33.51 1.22 2.42
C TRP A 384 -33.28 1.88 3.79
N HIS A 385 -32.70 3.09 3.82
CA HIS A 385 -32.47 3.83 5.06
C HIS A 385 -33.77 4.27 5.75
N HIS A 386 -34.72 4.82 4.99
CA HIS A 386 -36.00 5.26 5.56
C HIS A 386 -36.84 4.06 6.03
N PHE A 387 -36.84 2.96 5.28
CA PHE A 387 -37.61 1.77 5.63
C PHE A 387 -37.04 1.06 6.87
N ARG A 388 -35.71 0.95 7.02
CA ARG A 388 -35.09 0.41 8.24
C ARG A 388 -35.35 1.25 9.47
N GLY A 389 -35.33 2.57 9.34
CA GLY A 389 -35.69 3.48 10.43
C GLY A 389 -37.11 3.20 10.94
N ALA A 390 -38.07 3.04 10.02
CA ALA A 390 -39.46 2.70 10.37
C ALA A 390 -39.57 1.33 11.08
N ILE A 391 -38.88 0.29 10.58
CA ILE A 391 -38.88 -1.03 11.24
C ILE A 391 -38.29 -0.96 12.65
N HIS A 392 -37.20 -0.20 12.84
CA HIS A 392 -36.55 -0.14 14.16
C HIS A 392 -37.42 0.56 15.19
N ILE A 393 -38.10 1.65 14.80
CA ILE A 393 -39.09 2.35 15.64
C ILE A 393 -40.26 1.43 15.98
N GLN A 394 -40.70 0.59 15.04
CA GLN A 394 -41.77 -0.37 15.30
C GLN A 394 -41.32 -1.47 16.27
N LYS A 395 -40.10 -2.00 16.13
CA LYS A 395 -39.53 -2.99 17.06
C LYS A 395 -39.33 -2.43 18.48
N SER A 396 -38.85 -1.19 18.62
CA SER A 396 -38.69 -0.56 19.94
C SER A 396 -40.05 -0.34 20.62
N ARG A 397 -41.08 0.06 19.87
CA ARG A 397 -42.46 0.15 20.39
C ARG A 397 -43.04 -1.20 20.82
N ILE A 398 -42.75 -2.28 20.08
CA ILE A 398 -43.20 -3.63 20.44
C ILE A 398 -42.52 -4.11 21.73
N ASN A 399 -41.21 -3.90 21.88
CA ASN A 399 -40.49 -4.28 23.09
C ASN A 399 -40.99 -3.48 24.31
N HIS A 400 -41.20 -2.17 24.16
CA HIS A 400 -41.69 -1.36 25.28
C HIS A 400 -43.10 -1.76 25.76
N ARG A 401 -43.93 -2.34 24.88
CA ARG A 401 -45.25 -2.93 25.23
C ARG A 401 -45.19 -4.33 25.85
N ARG A 402 -44.06 -5.02 25.77
CA ARG A 402 -43.87 -6.32 26.44
C ARG A 402 -43.34 -6.15 27.86
N ASP A 403 -42.65 -5.04 28.12
CA ASP A 403 -42.07 -4.72 29.42
C ASP A 403 -43.02 -3.90 30.31
N ALA A 404 -44.17 -3.48 29.78
CA ALA A 404 -45.27 -2.81 30.49
C ALA A 404 -46.47 -3.75 30.58
#